data_AF-A0A1E3QA27-F1
#
_entry.id   AF-A0A1E3QA27-F1
#
_cell.length_a   1.000
_cell.length_b   1.000
_cell.length_c   1.000
_cell.angle_alpha   90.00
_cell.angle_beta   90.00
_cell.angle_gamma   90.00
#
_symmetry.space_group_name_H-M   'P 1'
#
loop_
_entity.id
_entity.type
_entity.pdbx_description
1 polymer ?
#
loop_
_entity_poly.entity_id
_entity_poly.type
_entity_poly.pdbx_seq_one_letter_code
_entity_poly.pdbx_strand_id
1 'polypeptide(L)'
;MVKFDGKNYRQWAMYMEALFMHKGTWDVVSGTGMYNPHDFEDATIIVKKNNLALLDLIVTLGNQEPGLLATKDAQHIWKSMENRYQQTLTRLLALVNTLFTWKCQSDQNVDKWVQESCDVLKEFLNLQVNAEDFWKVVMINNLPPEFGGAITSLGSIENIAIREIGARISERLWGIKNA
;
A
#
# COMPACT_ATOMS: atom_id res chain seq x y z
N MET A 1 16.68 11.76 8.48
CA MET A 1 16.15 10.41 8.24
C MET A 1 14.73 10.38 8.80
N VAL A 2 13.72 10.08 7.99
CA VAL A 2 12.31 10.05 8.43
C VAL A 2 12.09 8.80 9.26
N LYS A 3 11.56 8.95 10.48
CA LYS A 3 11.16 7.80 11.31
C LYS A 3 9.78 7.33 10.91
N PHE A 4 9.57 6.02 10.92
CA PHE A 4 8.26 5.45 10.72
C PHE A 4 7.40 5.66 11.97
N ASP A 5 6.18 6.15 11.80
CA ASP A 5 5.24 6.43 12.89
C ASP A 5 3.96 5.58 12.82
N GLY A 6 3.96 4.53 11.99
CA GLY A 6 2.79 3.68 11.76
C GLY A 6 1.83 4.21 10.71
N LYS A 7 1.94 5.50 10.35
CA LYS A 7 1.03 6.17 9.42
C LYS A 7 1.78 6.66 8.18
N ASN A 8 3.02 7.08 8.32
CA ASN A 8 3.81 7.72 7.26
C ASN A 8 4.51 6.77 6.27
N TYR A 9 3.97 5.56 6.03
CA TYR A 9 4.64 4.54 5.22
C TYR A 9 5.08 5.06 3.85
N ARG A 10 4.21 5.75 3.10
CA ARG A 10 4.54 6.23 1.74
C ARG A 10 5.73 7.17 1.74
N GLN A 11 5.72 8.14 2.65
CA GLN A 11 6.81 9.09 2.79
C GLN A 11 8.09 8.39 3.27
N TRP A 12 7.98 7.56 4.31
CA TRP A 12 9.08 6.77 4.85
C TRP A 12 9.73 5.89 3.79
N ALA A 13 8.95 5.10 3.05
CA ALA A 13 9.42 4.18 2.02
C ALA A 13 10.18 4.92 0.92
N MET A 14 9.65 6.05 0.44
CA MET A 14 10.32 6.89 -0.55
C MET A 14 11.72 7.36 -0.08
N TYR A 15 11.83 7.82 1.18
CA TYR A 15 13.12 8.24 1.73
C TYR A 15 14.09 7.07 1.96
N MET A 16 13.58 5.91 2.37
CA MET A 16 14.38 4.71 2.59
C MET A 16 14.91 4.13 1.29
N GLU A 17 14.09 4.07 0.24
CA GLU A 17 14.51 3.65 -1.10
C GLU A 17 15.64 4.54 -1.62
N ALA A 18 15.47 5.86 -1.56
CA ALA A 18 16.51 6.81 -1.94
C ALA A 18 17.81 6.62 -1.13
N LEU A 19 17.68 6.34 0.18
CA LEU A 19 18.82 6.07 1.06
C LEU A 19 19.56 4.78 0.65
N PHE A 20 18.84 3.70 0.38
CA PHE A 20 19.42 2.42 -0.03
C PHE A 20 20.05 2.48 -1.41
N MET A 21 19.47 3.23 -2.34
CA MET A 21 20.08 3.50 -3.65
C MET A 21 21.39 4.25 -3.48
N HIS A 22 21.39 5.34 -2.71
CA HIS A 22 22.60 6.13 -2.43
C HIS A 22 23.71 5.30 -1.75
N LYS A 23 23.34 4.38 -0.85
CA LYS A 23 24.28 3.48 -0.16
C LYS A 23 24.66 2.24 -0.95
N GLY A 24 24.07 2.01 -2.13
CA GLY A 24 24.33 0.82 -2.95
C GLY A 24 23.87 -0.49 -2.30
N THR A 25 22.86 -0.44 -1.43
CA THR A 25 22.27 -1.62 -0.75
C THR A 25 20.90 -1.99 -1.30
N TRP A 26 20.32 -1.16 -2.17
CA TRP A 26 18.97 -1.34 -2.69
C TRP A 26 18.75 -2.70 -3.36
N ASP A 27 19.73 -3.18 -4.10
CA ASP A 27 19.69 -4.46 -4.81
C ASP A 27 19.52 -5.67 -3.89
N VAL A 28 20.04 -5.60 -2.66
CA VAL A 28 19.80 -6.61 -1.62
C VAL A 28 18.42 -6.43 -0.99
N VAL A 29 18.01 -5.19 -0.72
CA VAL A 29 16.72 -4.88 -0.08
C VAL A 29 15.51 -5.20 -0.98
N SER A 30 15.59 -4.86 -2.27
CA SER A 30 14.57 -5.18 -3.27
C SER A 30 14.61 -6.65 -3.68
N GLY A 31 15.79 -7.29 -3.57
CA GLY A 31 16.05 -8.63 -4.09
C GLY A 31 16.32 -8.69 -5.59
N THR A 32 16.63 -7.55 -6.22
CA THR A 32 16.96 -7.51 -7.65
C THR A 32 18.43 -7.80 -7.95
N GLY A 33 19.28 -7.89 -6.92
CA GLY A 33 20.69 -8.23 -7.08
C GLY A 33 20.87 -9.66 -7.60
N MET A 34 21.71 -9.82 -8.61
CA MET A 34 22.14 -11.14 -9.09
C MET A 34 23.42 -11.53 -8.37
N TYR A 35 23.29 -12.41 -7.40
CA TYR A 35 24.40 -12.92 -6.60
C TYR A 35 24.40 -14.44 -6.65
N ASN A 36 25.58 -15.04 -6.69
CA ASN A 36 25.72 -16.48 -6.55
C ASN A 36 25.93 -16.84 -5.06
N PRO A 37 24.98 -17.52 -4.40
CA PRO A 37 25.10 -17.89 -2.99
C PRO A 37 26.25 -18.86 -2.71
N HIS A 38 26.76 -19.54 -3.74
CA HIS A 38 27.87 -20.48 -3.64
C HIS A 38 29.23 -19.83 -3.87
N ASP A 39 29.26 -18.54 -4.24
CA ASP A 39 30.47 -17.75 -4.28
C ASP A 39 30.67 -17.01 -2.95
N PHE A 40 31.86 -17.18 -2.37
CA PHE A 40 32.22 -16.61 -1.08
C PHE A 40 32.32 -15.08 -1.14
N GLU A 41 32.76 -14.53 -2.27
CA GLU A 41 32.90 -13.09 -2.45
C GLU A 41 31.52 -12.41 -2.48
N ASP A 42 30.60 -12.96 -3.27
CA ASP A 42 29.19 -12.55 -3.31
C ASP A 42 28.50 -12.69 -1.96
N ALA A 43 28.69 -13.81 -1.26
CA ALA A 43 28.11 -14.02 0.07
C ALA A 43 28.57 -12.94 1.07
N THR A 44 29.84 -12.56 1.03
CA THR A 44 30.39 -11.51 1.89
C THR A 44 29.81 -10.13 1.57
N ILE A 45 29.65 -9.82 0.28
CA ILE A 45 29.02 -8.59 -0.20
C ILE A 45 27.56 -8.50 0.27
N ILE A 46 26.78 -9.57 0.10
CA ILE A 46 25.37 -9.64 0.52
C ILE A 46 25.25 -9.39 2.02
N VAL A 47 26.03 -10.11 2.84
CA VAL A 47 25.97 -9.97 4.30
C VAL A 47 26.29 -8.53 4.72
N LYS A 48 27.33 -7.92 4.13
CA LYS A 48 27.71 -6.54 4.42
C LYS A 48 26.60 -5.56 4.06
N LYS A 49 26.04 -5.68 2.85
CA LYS A 49 24.94 -4.81 2.37
C LYS A 49 23.66 -4.99 3.19
N ASN A 50 23.29 -6.23 3.51
CA ASN A 50 22.15 -6.54 4.37
C ASN A 50 22.30 -5.87 5.75
N ASN A 51 23.46 -5.99 6.38
CA ASN A 51 23.70 -5.39 7.70
C ASN A 51 23.61 -3.86 7.67
N LEU A 52 24.12 -3.21 6.62
CA LEU A 52 23.99 -1.76 6.45
C LEU A 52 22.52 -1.34 6.28
N ALA A 53 21.78 -2.04 5.43
CA ALA A 53 20.36 -1.75 5.23
C ALA A 53 19.53 -2.02 6.50
N LEU A 54 19.84 -3.09 7.22
CA LEU A 54 19.19 -3.47 8.47
C LEU A 54 19.37 -2.40 9.55
N LEU A 55 20.57 -1.80 9.67
CA LEU A 55 20.81 -0.69 10.60
C LEU A 55 19.89 0.50 10.30
N ASP A 56 19.74 0.87 9.03
CA ASP A 56 18.85 1.97 8.64
C ASP A 56 17.37 1.64 8.93
N LEU A 57 16.95 0.39 8.68
CA LEU A 57 15.61 -0.09 9.03
C LEU A 57 15.36 -0.05 10.55
N ILE A 58 16.32 -0.52 11.36
CA ILE A 58 16.22 -0.48 12.83
C ILE A 58 16.07 0.96 13.32
N VAL A 59 16.90 1.89 12.80
CA VAL A 59 16.90 3.30 13.23
C VAL A 59 15.59 4.00 12.87
N THR A 60 14.98 3.65 11.73
CA THR A 60 13.75 4.30 11.28
C THR A 60 12.47 3.64 11.77
N LEU A 61 12.40 2.30 11.85
CA LEU A 61 11.24 1.57 12.36
C LEU A 61 11.14 1.62 13.88
N GLY A 62 12.28 1.69 14.57
CA GLY A 62 12.34 1.73 16.03
C GLY A 62 11.54 0.58 16.68
N ASN A 63 10.71 0.91 17.67
CA ASN A 63 9.88 -0.06 18.40
C ASN A 63 8.51 -0.32 17.75
N GLN A 64 8.23 0.23 16.56
CA GLN A 64 6.92 0.04 15.91
C GLN A 64 6.74 -1.41 15.43
N GLU A 65 7.83 -2.09 15.07
CA GLU A 65 7.80 -3.42 14.44
C GLU A 65 8.84 -4.40 15.04
N PRO A 66 8.79 -4.68 16.36
CA PRO A 66 9.84 -5.43 17.04
C PRO A 66 9.98 -6.88 16.53
N GLY A 67 8.86 -7.52 16.18
CA GLY A 67 8.87 -8.88 15.62
C GLY A 67 9.51 -8.96 14.24
N LEU A 68 9.33 -7.93 13.41
CA LEU A 68 9.89 -7.90 12.06
C LEU A 68 11.40 -7.67 12.09
N LEU A 69 11.87 -6.78 12.98
CA LEU A 69 13.30 -6.50 13.17
C LEU A 69 14.09 -7.72 13.69
N ALA A 70 13.44 -8.68 14.35
CA ALA A 70 14.08 -9.90 14.85
C ALA A 70 14.58 -10.83 13.72
N THR A 71 14.04 -10.70 12.51
CA THR A 71 14.39 -11.54 11.35
C THR A 71 15.80 -11.28 10.83
N LYS A 72 16.35 -10.07 11.07
CA LYS A 72 17.67 -9.60 10.61
C LYS A 72 17.89 -9.69 9.10
N ASP A 73 16.81 -9.78 8.33
CA ASP A 73 16.81 -9.84 6.88
C ASP A 73 16.14 -8.57 6.35
N ALA A 74 16.95 -7.67 5.78
CA ALA A 74 16.49 -6.38 5.28
C ALA A 74 15.48 -6.54 4.13
N GLN A 75 15.64 -7.57 3.28
CA GLN A 75 14.70 -7.85 2.21
C GLN A 75 13.35 -8.31 2.77
N HIS A 76 13.39 -9.24 3.72
CA HIS A 76 12.17 -9.72 4.36
C HIS A 76 11.44 -8.59 5.10
N ILE A 77 12.16 -7.73 5.81
CA ILE A 77 11.59 -6.56 6.47
C ILE A 77 10.93 -5.64 5.44
N TRP A 78 11.64 -5.28 4.37
CA TRP A 78 11.12 -4.40 3.32
C TRP A 78 9.85 -4.96 2.68
N LYS A 79 9.89 -6.20 2.20
CA LYS A 79 8.72 -6.86 1.60
C LYS A 79 7.55 -7.01 2.57
N SER A 80 7.81 -7.23 3.86
CA SER A 80 6.74 -7.32 4.85
C SER A 80 6.08 -5.97 5.12
N MET A 81 6.88 -4.91 5.19
CA MET A 81 6.37 -3.53 5.31
C MET A 81 5.58 -3.15 4.06
N GLU A 82 6.12 -3.49 2.89
CA GLU A 82 5.47 -3.31 1.60
C GLU A 82 4.13 -4.05 1.56
N ASN A 83 4.09 -5.36 1.78
CA ASN A 83 2.81 -6.09 1.78
C ASN A 83 1.78 -5.57 2.80
N ARG A 84 2.24 -5.03 3.93
CA ARG A 84 1.35 -4.55 5.01
C ARG A 84 0.81 -3.15 4.77
N TYR A 85 1.64 -2.26 4.23
CA TYR A 85 1.36 -0.82 4.16
C TYR A 85 1.36 -0.26 2.73
N GLN A 86 1.92 -0.99 1.76
CA GLN A 86 1.67 -0.73 0.35
C GLN A 86 0.21 -1.07 0.11
N GLN A 87 -0.55 -0.01 -0.05
CA GLN A 87 -1.99 -0.05 -0.14
C GLN A 87 -2.37 -0.75 -1.42
N THR A 88 -3.23 -1.76 -1.33
CA THR A 88 -4.07 -2.09 -2.47
C THR A 88 -5.26 -1.15 -2.43
N LEU A 89 -5.49 -0.41 -3.52
CA LEU A 89 -6.75 0.29 -3.79
C LEU A 89 -7.99 -0.54 -3.43
N THR A 90 -7.93 -1.87 -3.52
CA THR A 90 -8.95 -2.81 -3.05
C THR A 90 -9.31 -2.64 -1.56
N ARG A 91 -8.32 -2.43 -0.69
CA ARG A 91 -8.54 -2.18 0.74
C ARG A 91 -9.17 -0.80 0.98
N LEU A 92 -8.73 0.20 0.22
CA LEU A 92 -9.34 1.52 0.23
C LEU A 92 -10.81 1.48 -0.22
N LEU A 93 -11.10 0.78 -1.32
CA LEU A 93 -12.44 0.54 -1.84
C LEU A 93 -13.33 -0.15 -0.79
N ALA A 94 -12.82 -1.17 -0.12
CA ALA A 94 -13.55 -1.89 0.93
C ALA A 94 -13.89 -0.96 2.10
N LEU A 95 -12.94 -0.19 2.61
CA LEU A 95 -13.16 0.72 3.75
C LEU A 95 -14.08 1.89 3.40
N VAL A 96 -13.94 2.47 2.20
CA VAL A 96 -14.89 3.48 1.72
C VAL A 96 -16.28 2.85 1.58
N ASN A 97 -16.40 1.65 1.03
CA ASN A 97 -17.70 0.97 0.97
C ASN A 97 -18.29 0.75 2.35
N THR A 98 -17.52 0.26 3.33
CA THR A 98 -17.99 0.10 4.71
C THR A 98 -18.42 1.45 5.30
N LEU A 99 -17.62 2.50 5.20
CA LEU A 99 -17.96 3.81 5.77
C LEU A 99 -19.21 4.45 5.15
N PHE A 100 -19.40 4.32 3.85
CA PHE A 100 -20.49 5.00 3.13
C PHE A 100 -21.78 4.17 3.03
N THR A 101 -21.71 2.84 3.18
CA THR A 101 -22.89 1.96 3.10
C THR A 101 -23.37 1.46 4.46
N TRP A 102 -22.50 1.45 5.47
CA TRP A 102 -22.86 0.93 6.78
C TRP A 102 -23.75 1.91 7.55
N LYS A 103 -25.00 1.49 7.78
CA LYS A 103 -25.99 2.22 8.57
C LYS A 103 -26.26 1.46 9.86
N CYS A 104 -26.29 2.16 10.98
CA CYS A 104 -26.76 1.62 12.26
C CYS A 104 -28.19 1.10 12.08
N GLN A 105 -28.42 -0.18 12.38
CA GLN A 105 -29.75 -0.78 12.33
C GLN A 105 -30.54 -0.44 13.60
N SER A 106 -31.87 -0.53 13.53
CA SER A 106 -32.78 -0.17 14.63
C SER A 106 -32.65 -1.05 15.87
N ASP A 107 -32.10 -2.25 15.72
CA ASP A 107 -31.89 -3.26 16.76
C ASP A 107 -30.45 -3.28 17.31
N GLN A 108 -29.54 -2.46 16.77
CA GLN A 108 -28.14 -2.39 17.20
C GLN A 108 -27.93 -1.44 18.38
N ASN A 109 -26.96 -1.78 19.23
CA ASN A 109 -26.46 -0.87 20.25
C ASN A 109 -25.67 0.27 19.59
N VAL A 110 -26.16 1.50 19.74
CA VAL A 110 -25.59 2.70 19.10
C VAL A 110 -24.16 2.97 19.55
N ASP A 111 -23.85 2.84 20.84
CA ASP A 111 -22.50 3.10 21.37
C ASP A 111 -21.46 2.14 20.78
N LYS A 112 -21.83 0.85 20.69
CA LYS A 112 -21.00 -0.17 20.06
C LYS A 112 -20.79 0.13 18.57
N TRP A 113 -21.86 0.49 17.86
CA TRP A 113 -21.79 0.85 16.45
C TRP A 113 -20.89 2.07 16.19
N VAL A 114 -20.97 3.10 17.04
CA VAL A 114 -20.10 4.29 16.96
C VAL A 114 -18.64 3.91 17.19
N GLN A 115 -18.34 3.06 18.18
CA GLN A 115 -16.96 2.62 18.43
C GLN A 115 -16.37 1.88 17.22
N GLU A 116 -17.12 0.91 16.68
CA GLU A 116 -16.67 0.15 15.52
C GLU A 116 -16.53 1.06 14.28
N SER A 117 -17.44 2.02 14.08
CA SER A 117 -17.33 3.03 13.02
C SER A 117 -16.11 3.92 13.18
N CYS A 118 -15.79 4.33 14.41
CA CYS A 118 -14.58 5.09 14.71
C CYS A 118 -13.31 4.29 14.41
N ASP A 119 -13.32 2.97 14.63
CA ASP A 119 -12.17 2.13 14.33
C ASP A 119 -11.95 1.96 12.83
N VAL A 120 -13.03 1.76 12.05
CA VAL A 120 -12.97 1.79 10.57
C VAL A 120 -12.48 3.15 10.06
N LEU A 121 -12.94 4.26 10.67
CA LEU A 121 -12.49 5.60 10.31
C LEU A 121 -11.01 5.82 10.64
N LYS A 122 -10.53 5.34 11.79
CA LYS A 122 -9.10 5.41 12.13
C LYS A 122 -8.26 4.63 11.12
N GLU A 123 -8.72 3.44 10.72
CA GLU A 123 -8.04 2.65 9.68
C GLU A 123 -8.00 3.41 8.35
N PHE A 124 -9.13 3.99 7.94
CA PHE A 124 -9.22 4.83 6.75
C PHE A 124 -8.29 6.05 6.81
N LEU A 125 -8.27 6.79 7.92
CA LEU A 125 -7.39 7.96 8.10
C LEU A 125 -5.91 7.58 8.13
N ASN A 126 -5.57 6.38 8.57
CA ASN A 126 -4.20 5.88 8.54
C ASN A 126 -3.76 5.46 7.12
N LEU A 127 -4.68 5.27 6.18
CA LEU A 127 -4.35 4.86 4.81
C LEU A 127 -3.69 5.95 3.96
N GLN A 128 -3.29 7.12 4.47
CA GLN A 128 -2.51 8.14 3.72
C GLN A 128 -2.82 8.26 2.20
N VAL A 129 -4.11 8.22 1.87
CA VAL A 129 -4.55 8.17 0.48
C VAL A 129 -4.30 9.54 -0.11
N ASN A 130 -3.72 9.61 -1.30
CA ASN A 130 -3.69 10.91 -1.98
C ASN A 130 -5.15 11.33 -2.26
N ALA A 131 -5.42 12.63 -2.29
CA ALA A 131 -6.78 13.12 -2.45
C ALA A 131 -7.45 12.61 -3.74
N GLU A 132 -6.66 12.43 -4.80
CA GLU A 132 -7.18 11.99 -6.09
C GLU A 132 -7.72 10.55 -6.05
N ASP A 133 -6.93 9.58 -5.57
CA ASP A 133 -7.30 8.17 -5.48
C ASP A 133 -8.50 7.95 -4.57
N PHE A 134 -8.61 8.74 -3.49
CA PHE A 134 -9.83 8.77 -2.67
C PHE A 134 -11.06 9.15 -3.51
N TRP A 135 -10.97 10.26 -4.28
CA TRP A 135 -12.09 10.70 -5.10
C TRP A 135 -12.40 9.75 -6.25
N LYS A 136 -11.40 9.08 -6.84
CA LYS A 136 -11.61 8.01 -7.83
C LYS A 136 -12.45 6.88 -7.24
N VAL A 137 -12.12 6.43 -6.03
CA VAL A 137 -12.85 5.39 -5.30
C VAL A 137 -14.28 5.82 -4.97
N VAL A 138 -14.47 7.06 -4.48
CA VAL A 138 -15.80 7.62 -4.23
C VAL A 138 -16.63 7.69 -5.51
N MET A 139 -16.06 8.15 -6.62
CA MET A 139 -16.78 8.22 -7.91
C MET A 139 -17.24 6.84 -8.36
N ILE A 140 -16.34 5.85 -8.32
CA ILE A 140 -16.63 4.48 -8.72
C ILE A 140 -17.73 3.85 -7.86
N ASN A 141 -17.68 4.03 -6.53
CA ASN A 141 -18.70 3.49 -5.62
C ASN A 141 -20.08 4.15 -5.79
N ASN A 142 -20.15 5.35 -6.36
CA ASN A 142 -21.41 6.03 -6.67
C ASN A 142 -21.96 5.69 -8.05
N LEU A 143 -21.25 4.88 -8.86
CA LEU A 143 -21.79 4.41 -10.13
C LEU A 143 -22.84 3.30 -9.91
N PRO A 144 -23.88 3.22 -10.77
CA PRO A 144 -24.88 2.17 -10.66
C PRO A 144 -24.28 0.75 -10.73
N PRO A 145 -24.91 -0.27 -10.10
CA PRO A 145 -24.39 -1.63 -10.08
C PRO A 145 -24.13 -2.25 -11.46
N GLU A 146 -24.86 -1.82 -12.50
CA GLU A 146 -24.65 -2.23 -13.89
C GLU A 146 -23.23 -1.94 -14.43
N PHE A 147 -22.51 -0.98 -13.82
CA PHE A 147 -21.11 -0.66 -14.16
C PHE A 147 -20.10 -1.57 -13.44
N GLY A 148 -20.53 -2.41 -12.49
CA GLY A 148 -19.66 -3.19 -11.61
C GLY A 148 -18.68 -4.11 -12.35
N GLY A 149 -19.12 -4.74 -13.44
CA GLY A 149 -18.26 -5.58 -14.28
C GLY A 149 -17.14 -4.79 -14.97
N ALA A 150 -17.45 -3.61 -15.51
CA ALA A 150 -16.48 -2.74 -16.15
C ALA A 150 -15.49 -2.16 -15.14
N ILE A 151 -15.97 -1.73 -13.97
CA ILE A 151 -15.14 -1.28 -12.85
C ILE A 151 -14.13 -2.35 -12.45
N THR A 152 -14.59 -3.60 -12.28
CA THR A 152 -13.72 -4.73 -11.93
C THR A 152 -12.66 -4.99 -13.01
N SER A 153 -13.00 -4.79 -14.28
CA SER A 153 -12.09 -4.98 -15.43
C SER A 153 -11.02 -3.90 -15.60
N LEU A 154 -11.14 -2.76 -14.90
CA LEU A 154 -10.14 -1.68 -14.98
C LEU A 154 -8.82 -2.06 -14.29
N GLY A 155 -8.82 -3.04 -13.39
CA GLY A 155 -7.65 -3.35 -12.58
C GLY A 155 -7.28 -2.17 -11.66
N SER A 156 -6.00 -1.82 -11.58
CA SER A 156 -5.56 -0.66 -10.78
C SER A 156 -5.91 0.67 -11.45
N ILE A 157 -6.73 1.50 -10.77
CA ILE A 157 -7.08 2.85 -11.24
C ILE A 157 -6.07 3.92 -10.80
N GLU A 158 -5.03 3.54 -10.04
CA GLU A 158 -4.03 4.46 -9.48
C GLU A 158 -3.35 5.26 -10.61
N ASN A 159 -3.06 4.60 -11.73
CA ASN A 159 -2.42 5.21 -12.90
C ASN A 159 -3.40 5.83 -13.90
N ILE A 160 -4.71 5.77 -13.63
CA ILE A 160 -5.74 6.39 -14.48
C ILE A 160 -6.02 7.78 -13.90
N ALA A 161 -5.82 8.83 -14.69
CA ALA A 161 -6.20 10.17 -14.26
C ALA A 161 -7.70 10.22 -13.94
N ILE A 162 -8.12 10.90 -12.87
CA ILE A 162 -9.53 10.91 -12.44
C ILE A 162 -10.51 11.27 -13.56
N ARG A 163 -10.11 12.16 -14.47
CA ARG A 163 -10.91 12.60 -15.63
C ARG A 163 -11.08 11.53 -16.71
N GLU A 164 -10.20 10.53 -16.75
CA GLU A 164 -10.21 9.46 -17.74
C GLU A 164 -11.03 8.24 -17.29
N ILE A 165 -11.39 8.15 -16.01
CA ILE A 165 -12.14 7.00 -15.46
C ILE A 165 -13.43 6.75 -16.25
N GLY A 166 -14.22 7.80 -16.52
CA GLY A 166 -15.46 7.66 -17.29
C GLY A 166 -15.24 7.14 -18.71
N ALA A 167 -14.18 7.59 -19.38
CA ALA A 167 -13.80 7.12 -20.71
C ALA A 167 -13.39 5.63 -20.67
N ARG A 168 -12.57 5.23 -19.70
CA ARG A 168 -12.12 3.85 -19.52
C ARG A 168 -13.27 2.90 -19.18
N ILE A 169 -14.20 3.31 -18.32
CA ILE A 169 -15.40 2.52 -18.02
C ILE A 169 -16.26 2.36 -19.28
N SER A 170 -16.42 3.45 -20.06
CA SER A 170 -17.21 3.43 -21.29
C SER A 170 -16.58 2.52 -22.36
N GLU A 171 -15.26 2.56 -22.54
CA GLU A 171 -14.51 1.65 -23.43
C GLU A 171 -14.75 0.18 -23.06
N ARG A 172 -14.82 -0.14 -21.76
CA ARG A 172 -15.02 -1.51 -21.27
C ARG A 172 -16.46 -1.98 -21.40
N LEU A 173 -17.44 -1.10 -21.20
CA LEU A 173 -18.86 -1.42 -21.37
C LEU A 173 -19.30 -1.50 -22.83
N TRP A 174 -18.74 -0.63 -23.67
CA TRP A 174 -19.18 -0.42 -25.05
C TRP A 174 -18.13 -0.79 -26.08
N GLY A 175 -17.11 -1.55 -25.68
CA GLY A 175 -15.97 -1.95 -26.51
C GLY A 175 -16.38 -2.29 -27.94
N ILE A 176 -16.02 -1.36 -28.84
CA ILE A 176 -16.26 -1.35 -30.29
C ILE A 176 -17.70 -0.95 -30.70
N LYS A 177 -17.95 0.36 -30.71
CA LYS A 177 -18.63 1.02 -31.84
C LYS A 177 -17.75 2.16 -32.35
N ASN A 178 -16.71 1.81 -33.08
CA ASN A 178 -16.32 2.42 -34.36
C ASN A 178 -14.98 1.82 -34.79
N ALA A 179 -14.99 1.35 -36.04
CA ALA A 179 -13.82 1.05 -36.85
C ALA A 179 -12.97 2.31 -37.07
#